data_AF-Q1QQK5-F1
#
_entry.id   AF-Q1QQK5-F1
#
_cell.length_a   1.000
_cell.length_b   1.000
_cell.length_c   1.000
_cell.angle_alpha   90.00
_cell.angle_beta   90.00
_cell.angle_gamma   90.00
#
_symmetry.space_group_name_H-M   'P 1'
#
loop_
_entity.id
_entity.type
_entity.pdbx_description
1 polymer ?
#
loop_
_entity_poly.entity_id
_entity_poly.type
_entity_poly.pdbx_seq_one_letter_code
_entity_poly.pdbx_strand_id
1 'polypeptide(L)' 'MSSIEPLAREVCELVCRQNGMAEADIPAWVDSHWEAAAAEIEAGNCDDNGEIIPGPDWQKGAEAYRERMAAKHKPK' A
#
# COMPACT_ATOMS: atom_id res chain seq x y z
N MET A 1 5.13 -3.54 19.76
CA MET A 1 5.03 -3.73 18.31
C MET A 1 4.39 -2.48 17.77
N SER A 2 5.19 -1.56 17.23
CA SER A 2 4.68 -0.36 16.61
C SER A 2 3.77 -0.78 15.45
N SER A 3 2.51 -0.34 15.46
CA SER A 3 1.61 -0.64 14.35
C SER A 3 2.21 -0.02 13.09
N ILE A 4 2.30 -0.78 12.00
CA ILE A 4 2.75 -0.29 10.69
C ILE A 4 1.70 0.60 10.02
N GLU A 5 0.48 0.60 10.56
CA GLU A 5 -0.66 1.35 10.06
C GLU A 5 -0.42 2.86 9.91
N PRO A 6 0.14 3.61 10.89
CA PRO A 6 0.37 5.05 10.73
C PRO A 6 1.32 5.33 9.56
N LEU A 7 2.41 4.56 9.46
CA LEU A 7 3.38 4.68 8.37
C LEU A 7 2.74 4.36 7.02
N ALA A 8 1.99 3.26 6.93
CA ALA A 8 1.31 2.86 5.69
C ALA A 8 0.29 3.92 5.22
N ARG A 9 -0.41 4.57 6.14
CA ARG A 9 -1.35 5.65 5.83
C ARG A 9 -0.62 6.89 5.32
N GLU A 10 0.48 7.28 5.96
CA GLU A 10 1.33 8.41 5.50
C GLU A 10 1.88 8.16 4.08
N VAL A 11 2.35 6.95 3.80
CA VAL A 11 2.79 6.55 2.44
C VAL A 11 1.64 6.62 1.44
N CYS A 12 0.46 6.09 1.77
CA CYS A 12 -0.71 6.20 0.90
C CYS A 12 -1.07 7.66 0.59
N GLU A 13 -1.09 8.53 1.60
CA GLU A 13 -1.37 9.95 1.40
C GLU A 13 -0.35 10.62 0.48
N LEU A 14 0.93 10.34 0.68
CA LEU A 14 2.02 10.88 -0.14
C LEU A 14 1.84 10.47 -1.61
N VAL A 15 1.60 9.18 -1.87
CA VAL A 15 1.37 8.64 -3.22
C VAL A 15 0.15 9.27 -3.86
N CYS A 16 -0.97 9.41 -3.13
CA CYS A 16 -2.17 10.09 -3.63
C CYS A 16 -1.88 11.53 -4.05
N ARG A 17 -1.16 12.29 -3.22
CA ARG A 17 -0.78 13.68 -3.51
C ARG A 17 0.13 13.78 -4.74
N GLN A 18 1.14 12.91 -4.83
CA GLN A 18 2.05 12.86 -5.98
C GLN A 18 1.33 12.54 -7.29
N ASN A 19 0.28 11.70 -7.23
CA ASN A 19 -0.54 11.35 -8.40
C ASN A 19 -1.62 12.40 -8.72
N GLY A 20 -1.69 13.51 -7.98
CA GLY A 20 -2.64 14.60 -8.23
C GLY A 20 -4.08 14.26 -7.85
N MET A 21 -4.28 13.30 -6.94
CA MET A 21 -5.61 13.02 -6.37
C MET A 21 -6.11 14.25 -5.59
N ALA A 22 -7.41 14.52 -5.64
CA ALA A 22 -7.99 15.63 -4.89
C ALA A 22 -7.92 15.35 -3.38
N GLU A 23 -7.49 16.33 -2.58
CA GLU A 23 -7.34 16.19 -1.11
C GLU A 23 -8.61 15.65 -0.41
N ALA A 24 -9.80 15.92 -0.96
CA ALA A 24 -11.06 15.42 -0.42
C ALA A 24 -11.24 13.89 -0.58
N ASP A 25 -10.62 13.28 -1.58
CA ASP A 25 -10.74 11.85 -1.90
C ASP A 25 -9.66 11.01 -1.21
N ILE A 26 -8.55 11.64 -0.80
CA ILE A 26 -7.40 10.98 -0.18
C ILE A 26 -7.78 10.18 1.07
N PRO A 27 -8.56 10.71 2.04
CA PRO A 27 -8.87 9.95 3.27
C PRO A 27 -9.62 8.66 3.00
N ALA A 28 -10.60 8.69 2.08
CA ALA A 28 -11.38 7.51 1.71
C ALA A 28 -10.53 6.47 0.96
N TRP A 29 -9.62 6.95 0.11
CA TRP A 29 -8.68 6.08 -0.60
C TRP A 29 -7.70 5.40 0.36
N VAL A 30 -7.08 6.16 1.27
CA VAL A 30 -6.15 5.67 2.29
C VAL A 30 -6.84 4.64 3.19
N ASP A 31 -8.06 4.91 3.66
CA ASP A 31 -8.79 3.98 4.52
C ASP A 31 -9.07 2.63 3.84
N SER A 32 -9.24 2.65 2.52
CA SER A 32 -9.48 1.45 1.71
C SER A 32 -8.21 0.71 1.26
N HIS A 33 -7.02 1.35 1.30
CA HIS A 33 -5.80 0.83 0.67
C HIS A 33 -4.55 0.80 1.57
N TRP A 34 -4.62 1.29 2.80
CA TRP A 34 -3.45 1.33 3.71
C TRP A 34 -2.88 -0.06 4.00
N GLU A 35 -3.70 -1.13 4.04
CA GLU A 35 -3.22 -2.51 4.22
C GLU A 35 -2.32 -2.97 3.07
N ALA A 36 -2.57 -2.49 1.85
CA ALA A 36 -1.73 -2.79 0.69
C ALA A 36 -0.39 -2.07 0.80
N ALA A 37 -0.37 -0.79 1.18
CA ALA A 37 0.87 -0.07 1.45
C ALA A 37 1.65 -0.68 2.60
N ALA A 38 0.99 -1.13 3.67
CA ALA A 38 1.63 -1.83 4.78
C ALA A 38 2.34 -3.10 4.29
N ALA A 39 1.70 -3.90 3.43
CA ALA A 39 2.31 -5.10 2.87
C ALA A 39 3.53 -4.78 1.97
N GLU A 40 3.49 -3.70 1.19
CA GLU A 40 4.63 -3.26 0.36
C GLU A 40 5.80 -2.74 1.21
N ILE A 41 5.52 -2.04 2.31
CA ILE A 41 6.53 -1.61 3.29
C ILE A 41 7.16 -2.82 3.97
N GLU A 42 6.35 -3.78 4.44
CA GLU A 42 6.86 -5.03 5.04
C GLU A 42 7.68 -5.87 4.06
N ALA A 43 7.38 -5.78 2.75
CA ALA A 43 8.13 -6.43 1.69
C ALA A 43 9.44 -5.71 1.32
N GLY A 44 9.66 -4.48 1.82
CA GLY A 44 10.82 -3.65 1.48
C GLY A 44 10.74 -2.98 0.11
N ASN A 45 9.55 -2.91 -0.49
CA ASN A 45 9.31 -2.26 -1.79
C ASN A 45 9.07 -0.74 -1.67
N CYS A 46 8.82 -0.28 -0.44
CA CYS A 46 8.63 1.11 -0.11
C CYS A 46 9.51 1.46 1.09
N ASP A 47 10.22 2.59 1.00
CA ASP A 47 11.00 3.08 2.13
C ASP A 47 10.12 3.81 3.16
N ASP A 48 10.72 4.16 4.30
CA ASP A 48 10.04 4.90 5.37
C ASP A 48 9.60 6.31 4.96
N ASN A 49 10.06 6.81 3.80
CA ASN A 49 9.67 8.12 3.25
C ASN A 49 8.48 8.03 2.29
N GLY A 50 7.94 6.84 2.06
CA GLY A 50 6.89 6.62 1.06
C GLY A 50 7.38 6.68 -0.38
N GLU A 51 8.68 6.63 -0.59
CA GLU A 51 9.25 6.46 -1.92
C GLU A 51 9.18 4.98 -2.29
N ILE A 52 8.51 4.70 -3.41
CA ILE A 52 8.57 3.38 -4.03
C ILE A 52 9.99 3.23 -4.55
N ILE A 53 10.78 2.35 -3.93
CA ILE A 53 12.13 2.07 -4.38
C ILE A 53 11.99 1.40 -5.75
N PRO A 54 12.50 1.99 -6.85
CA PRO A 54 12.47 1.35 -8.15
C PRO A 54 13.53 0.24 -8.18
N GLY A 55 13.20 -0.87 -7.52
CA GLY A 55 13.89 -2.15 -7.53
C GLY A 55 13.01 -3.21 -8.21
N PRO A 56 13.62 -4.22 -8.85
CA PRO A 56 12.92 -5.15 -9.71
C PRO A 56 12.06 -6.06 -8.86
N ASP A 57 10.76 -5.80 -8.80
CA ASP A 57 9.66 -6.78 -8.64
C ASP A 57 8.41 -6.17 -7.96
N TRP A 58 8.08 -4.90 -8.23
CA TRP A 58 6.73 -4.37 -7.91
C TRP A 58 5.60 -5.26 -8.51
N GLN A 59 5.90 -5.99 -9.59
CA GLN A 59 5.03 -7.04 -10.13
C GLN A 59 4.85 -8.24 -9.19
N LYS A 60 5.88 -8.68 -8.44
CA LYS A 60 5.72 -9.76 -7.44
C LYS A 60 4.96 -9.29 -6.21
N GLY A 61 5.16 -8.05 -5.77
CA GLY A 61 4.34 -7.45 -4.70
C GLY A 61 2.86 -7.47 -5.06
N ALA A 62 2.54 -6.99 -6.27
CA ALA A 62 1.19 -7.02 -6.81
C ALA A 62 0.61 -8.44 -6.99
N GLU A 63 1.42 -9.42 -7.37
CA GLU A 63 0.99 -10.82 -7.55
C GLU A 63 0.71 -11.50 -6.20
N ALA A 64 1.57 -11.31 -5.20
CA ALA A 64 1.37 -11.82 -3.84
C ALA A 64 0.13 -11.19 -3.16
N TYR A 65 -0.12 -9.90 -3.39
CA TYR A 65 -1.35 -9.23 -2.96
C TYR A 65 -2.59 -9.84 -3.64
N ARG A 66 -2.53 -10.06 -4.96
CA ARG A 66 -3.62 -10.72 -5.71
C ARG A 66 -3.89 -12.13 -5.21
N GLU A 67 -2.85 -12.91 -4.91
CA GLU A 67 -3.01 -14.26 -4.33
C GLU A 67 -3.63 -14.22 -2.93
N ARG A 68 -3.20 -13.29 -2.07
CA ARG A 68 -3.80 -13.10 -0.73
C ARG A 68 -5.27 -12.67 -0.81
N MET A 69 -5.62 -11.77 -1.74
CA MET A 69 -7.00 -11.34 -1.93
C MET A 69 -7.86 -12.43 -2.57
N ALA A 70 -7.32 -13.18 -3.53
CA ALA A 70 -7.99 -14.35 -4.10
C ALA A 70 -8.22 -15.47 -3.08
N ALA A 71 -7.28 -15.66 -2.15
CA ALA A 71 -7.44 -16.58 -1.02
C ALA A 71 -8.50 -16.11 -0.03
N LYS A 72 -8.61 -14.80 0.22
CA LYS A 72 -9.72 -14.20 1.00
C LYS A 72 -11.08 -14.33 0.29
N HIS A 73 -11.11 -14.48 -1.04
CA HIS A 73 -12.32 -14.52 -1.86
C HIS A 73 -12.77 -15.93 -2.29
N LYS A 74 -12.25 -17.02 -1.71
CA LYS A 74 -12.87 -18.34 -1.86
C LYS A 74 -14.13 -18.43 -0.97
N PRO A 75 -15.35 -18.41 -1.52
CA PRO A 75 -16.49 -18.94 -0.78
C PRO A 75 -16.25 -20.42 -0.51
N LYS A 76 -16.60 -20.86 0.71
CA LYS A 76 -16.73 -22.29 1.03
C LYS A 76 -17.76 -22.96 0.13
#